data_AF-A0A257WXE8-F1
#
_entry.id   AF-A0A257WXE8-F1
#
_cell.length_a   1.000
_cell.length_b   1.000
_cell.length_c   1.000
_cell.angle_alpha   90.00
_cell.angle_beta   90.00
_cell.angle_gamma   90.00
#
_symmetry.space_group_name_H-M   'P 1'
#
loop_
_entity.id
_entity.type
_entity.pdbx_description
1 polymer ?
#
loop_
_entity_poly.entity_id
_entity_poly.type
_entity_poly.pdbx_seq_one_letter_code
_entity_poly.pdbx_strand_id
1 'polypeptide(L)'
;MQNIDMVIAVIAATGGLGLAAMSLVDAFKAVPGGGVSRIGFRHIRDVALLFDTVLERAVGAQWEPVILSHWINGRARSDQIGIVRSLLRLGLNPDTSDQLAAIGNVDPKALSSAAGKLVKGAAMTEAEVNLIGRVEAAVEARLDAAFDLAEQAYRNQARILAGVIAVVLAMIASLLMEARPAISGLEWLDTRLLLGVLVGLLAVPIAPIAKDLVSALTVAASAVKSTRRA
;
A
#
# COMPACT_ATOMS: atom_id res chain seq x y z
N MET A 1 -28.52 14.50 -27.06
CA MET A 1 -27.31 15.23 -26.63
C MET A 1 -27.27 15.36 -25.12
N GLN A 2 -28.37 15.78 -24.47
CA GLN A 2 -28.52 15.69 -23.00
C GLN A 2 -28.11 14.33 -22.43
N ASN A 3 -28.43 13.22 -23.11
CA ASN A 3 -28.03 11.88 -22.66
C ASN A 3 -26.52 11.64 -22.66
N ILE A 4 -25.75 12.22 -23.60
CA ILE A 4 -24.28 12.06 -23.63
C ILE A 4 -23.64 12.91 -22.54
N ASP A 5 -24.09 14.17 -22.40
CA ASP A 5 -23.59 15.06 -21.36
C ASP A 5 -23.92 14.48 -19.96
N MET A 6 -25.09 13.84 -19.80
CA MET A 6 -25.48 13.11 -18.59
C MET A 6 -24.58 11.89 -18.32
N VAL A 7 -24.26 11.07 -19.34
CA VAL A 7 -23.34 9.93 -19.18
C VAL A 7 -21.95 10.39 -18.74
N ILE A 8 -21.44 11.46 -19.35
CA ILE A 8 -20.15 12.06 -18.95
C ILE A 8 -20.21 12.53 -17.49
N ALA A 9 -21.28 13.21 -17.09
CA ALA A 9 -21.47 13.67 -15.71
C ALA A 9 -21.54 12.51 -14.71
N VAL A 10 -22.22 11.42 -15.05
CA VAL A 10 -22.30 10.22 -14.20
C VAL A 10 -20.94 9.56 -14.03
N ILE A 11 -20.15 9.41 -15.10
CA ILE A 11 -18.80 8.82 -15.02
C ILE A 11 -17.89 9.73 -14.18
N ALA A 12 -17.93 11.05 -14.41
CA ALA A 12 -17.15 12.02 -13.67
C ALA A 12 -17.50 12.01 -12.16
N ALA A 13 -18.79 12.01 -11.83
CA ALA A 13 -19.27 11.97 -10.45
C ALA A 13 -18.88 10.66 -9.76
N THR A 14 -19.04 9.52 -10.45
CA THR A 14 -18.70 8.19 -9.92
C THR A 14 -17.20 8.04 -9.70
N GLY A 15 -16.38 8.51 -10.65
CA GLY A 15 -14.92 8.54 -10.50
C GLY A 15 -14.46 9.46 -9.37
N GLY A 16 -15.04 10.66 -9.27
CA GLY A 16 -14.75 11.62 -8.20
C GLY A 16 -15.09 11.08 -6.82
N LEU A 17 -16.24 10.40 -6.67
CA LEU A 17 -16.63 9.70 -5.46
C LEU A 17 -15.59 8.64 -5.05
N GLY A 18 -15.11 7.85 -6.01
CA GLY A 18 -14.10 6.82 -5.74
C GLY A 18 -12.75 7.41 -5.31
N LEU A 19 -12.33 8.52 -5.94
CA LEU A 19 -11.13 9.26 -5.52
C LEU A 19 -11.28 9.81 -4.10
N ALA A 20 -12.42 10.43 -3.78
CA ALA A 20 -12.70 10.95 -2.44
C ALA A 20 -12.68 9.84 -1.37
N ALA A 21 -13.28 8.68 -1.68
CA ALA A 21 -13.26 7.53 -0.78
C ALA A 21 -11.84 6.99 -0.54
N MET A 22 -11.01 6.91 -1.60
CA MET A 22 -9.61 6.51 -1.49
C MET A 22 -8.78 7.51 -0.65
N SER A 23 -8.99 8.82 -0.83
CA SER A 23 -8.34 9.84 0.00
C SER A 23 -8.73 9.76 1.46
N LEU A 24 -9.99 9.38 1.76
CA LEU A 24 -10.43 9.15 3.14
C LEU A 24 -9.74 7.93 3.78
N VAL A 25 -9.55 6.84 3.01
CA VAL A 25 -8.77 5.69 3.47
C VAL A 25 -7.33 6.08 3.78
N ASP A 26 -6.70 6.89 2.93
CA ASP A 26 -5.35 7.39 3.21
C ASP A 26 -5.28 8.25 4.47
N ALA A 27 -6.31 9.07 4.74
CA ALA A 27 -6.39 9.87 5.95
C ALA A 27 -6.47 9.02 7.24
N PHE A 28 -6.95 7.77 7.16
CA PHE A 28 -6.97 6.87 8.31
C PHE A 28 -5.59 6.45 8.82
N LYS A 29 -4.51 6.77 8.09
CA LYS A 29 -3.14 6.64 8.62
C LYS A 29 -2.92 7.47 9.89
N ALA A 30 -3.68 8.55 10.09
CA ALA A 30 -3.62 9.39 11.30
C ALA A 30 -4.30 8.78 12.53
N VAL A 31 -5.10 7.72 12.37
CA VAL A 31 -5.82 7.05 13.46
C VAL A 31 -4.83 6.22 14.30
N PRO A 32 -5.00 6.15 15.64
CA PRO A 32 -4.21 5.26 16.49
C PRO A 32 -4.20 3.84 15.93
N GLY A 33 -3.02 3.38 15.52
CA GLY A 33 -2.87 2.09 14.84
C GLY A 33 -2.54 2.17 13.35
N GLY A 34 -2.38 3.35 12.73
CA GLY A 34 -1.84 3.47 11.36
C GLY A 34 -2.74 2.89 10.25
N GLY A 35 -4.01 2.61 10.55
CA GLY A 35 -5.03 2.19 9.59
C GLY A 35 -4.67 0.94 8.77
N VAL A 36 -5.06 0.96 7.49
CA VAL A 36 -4.87 -0.13 6.51
C VAL A 36 -3.39 -0.49 6.33
N SER A 37 -2.47 0.44 6.59
CA SER A 37 -1.03 0.21 6.47
C SER A 37 -0.53 -0.92 7.38
N ARG A 38 -1.15 -1.19 8.54
CA ARG A 38 -0.73 -2.33 9.39
C ARG A 38 -0.97 -3.69 8.76
N ILE A 39 -1.98 -3.81 7.91
CA ILE A 39 -2.30 -5.10 7.27
C ILE A 39 -1.16 -5.49 6.33
N GLY A 40 -0.67 -4.55 5.52
CA GLY A 40 0.49 -4.79 4.66
C GLY A 40 1.77 -5.05 5.44
N PHE A 41 1.99 -4.31 6.53
CA PHE A 41 3.22 -4.41 7.33
C PHE A 41 3.47 -5.81 7.90
N ARG A 42 2.43 -6.61 8.14
CA ARG A 42 2.57 -7.99 8.61
C ARG A 42 3.55 -8.80 7.76
N HIS A 43 3.51 -8.68 6.44
CA HIS A 43 4.41 -9.44 5.56
C HIS A 43 5.88 -9.05 5.75
N ILE A 44 6.16 -7.75 5.96
CA ILE A 44 7.50 -7.24 6.25
C ILE A 44 7.95 -7.74 7.63
N ARG A 45 7.06 -7.67 8.62
CA ARG A 45 7.32 -8.13 9.98
C ARG A 45 7.66 -9.62 10.03
N ASP A 46 6.89 -10.46 9.33
CA ASP A 46 7.09 -11.91 9.30
C ASP A 46 8.48 -12.28 8.77
N VAL A 47 9.00 -11.53 7.78
CA VAL A 47 10.38 -11.69 7.30
C VAL A 47 11.41 -11.10 8.26
N ALA A 48 11.14 -9.92 8.83
CA ALA A 48 12.06 -9.27 9.78
C ALA A 48 12.28 -10.10 11.06
N LEU A 49 11.25 -10.85 11.48
CA LEU A 49 11.33 -11.79 12.60
C LEU A 49 12.32 -12.94 12.35
N LEU A 50 12.67 -13.24 11.10
CA LEU A 50 13.71 -14.23 10.79
C LEU A 50 15.10 -13.78 11.22
N PHE A 51 15.30 -12.48 11.47
CA PHE A 51 16.56 -11.86 11.85
C PHE A 51 16.40 -10.86 13.01
N ASP A 52 15.43 -11.11 13.89
CA ASP A 52 15.06 -10.25 15.02
C ASP A 52 16.21 -10.01 16.01
N THR A 53 17.03 -11.02 16.30
CA THR A 53 18.16 -10.93 17.23
C THR A 53 19.22 -9.97 16.69
N VAL A 54 19.43 -9.98 15.37
CA VAL A 54 20.33 -9.04 14.68
C VAL A 54 19.76 -7.62 14.74
N LEU A 55 18.45 -7.45 14.52
CA LEU A 55 17.80 -6.14 14.59
C LEU A 55 17.80 -5.56 16.00
N GLU A 56 17.52 -6.40 17.00
CA GLU A 56 17.56 -6.03 18.40
C GLU A 56 18.97 -5.64 18.82
N ARG A 57 20.00 -6.33 18.31
CA ARG A 57 21.39 -5.92 18.53
C ARG A 57 21.72 -4.55 17.93
N ALA A 58 21.14 -4.22 16.78
CA ALA A 58 21.40 -2.98 16.06
C ALA A 58 20.77 -1.74 16.72
N VAL A 59 19.50 -1.83 17.12
CA VAL A 59 18.72 -0.67 17.59
C VAL A 59 17.88 -0.93 18.84
N GLY A 60 18.08 -2.08 19.50
CA GLY A 60 17.33 -2.51 20.68
C GLY A 60 15.98 -3.14 20.35
N ALA A 61 15.23 -3.48 21.40
CA ALA A 61 13.91 -4.13 21.30
C ALA A 61 12.87 -3.34 20.48
N GLN A 62 13.13 -2.06 20.19
CA GLN A 62 12.26 -1.14 19.44
C GLN A 62 12.55 -1.17 17.92
N TRP A 63 13.20 -2.20 17.39
CA TRP A 63 13.50 -2.29 15.95
C TRP A 63 12.25 -2.29 15.06
N GLU A 64 11.14 -2.89 15.52
CA GLU A 64 9.91 -3.00 14.73
C GLU A 64 9.30 -1.61 14.41
N PRO A 65 9.12 -0.70 15.40
CA PRO A 65 8.75 0.69 15.14
C PRO A 65 9.63 1.43 14.14
N VAL A 66 10.95 1.17 14.12
CA VAL A 66 11.87 1.81 13.16
C VAL A 66 11.47 1.43 11.73
N ILE A 67 11.32 0.14 11.44
CA ILE A 67 10.92 -0.34 10.11
C ILE A 67 9.48 0.09 9.79
N LEU A 68 8.55 0.00 10.75
CA LEU A 68 7.16 0.40 10.59
C LEU A 68 7.04 1.88 10.19
N SER A 69 7.87 2.75 10.75
CA SER A 69 7.85 4.19 10.42
C SER A 69 8.20 4.45 8.95
N HIS A 70 9.14 3.70 8.37
CA HIS A 70 9.49 3.82 6.95
C HIS A 70 8.35 3.35 6.04
N TRP A 71 7.65 2.29 6.45
CA TRP A 71 6.49 1.75 5.74
C TRP A 71 5.27 2.69 5.77
N ILE A 72 4.87 3.16 6.96
CA ILE A 72 3.69 4.03 7.12
C ILE A 72 3.88 5.35 6.35
N ASN A 73 5.10 5.89 6.32
CA ASN A 73 5.43 7.11 5.60
C ASN A 73 5.55 6.91 4.07
N GLY A 74 5.39 5.68 3.57
CA GLY A 74 5.39 5.40 2.13
C GLY A 74 6.71 5.76 1.42
N ARG A 75 7.86 5.56 2.08
CA ARG A 75 9.17 5.83 1.47
C ARG A 75 9.41 4.96 0.23
N ALA A 76 10.36 5.37 -0.63
CA ALA A 76 10.75 4.55 -1.77
C ALA A 76 11.23 3.16 -1.32
N ARG A 77 10.86 2.10 -2.06
CA ARG A 77 11.19 0.70 -1.73
C ARG A 77 12.68 0.49 -1.48
N SER A 78 13.53 1.09 -2.33
CA SER A 78 14.98 1.05 -2.18
C SER A 78 15.45 1.57 -0.82
N ASP A 79 14.82 2.63 -0.31
CA ASP A 79 15.18 3.25 0.96
C ASP A 79 14.69 2.41 2.15
N GLN A 80 13.52 1.77 2.00
CA GLN A 80 12.97 0.86 3.01
C GLN A 80 13.82 -0.41 3.14
N ILE A 81 14.26 -1.00 2.04
CA ILE A 81 15.18 -2.15 2.06
C ILE A 81 16.57 -1.71 2.53
N GLY A 82 17.03 -0.53 2.09
CA GLY A 82 18.30 0.06 2.48
C GLY A 82 18.44 0.22 3.98
N ILE A 83 17.41 0.75 4.68
CA ILE A 83 17.46 0.88 6.14
C ILE A 83 17.57 -0.49 6.81
N VAL A 84 16.82 -1.50 6.38
CA VAL A 84 16.90 -2.85 6.98
C VAL A 84 18.29 -3.45 6.76
N ARG A 85 18.88 -3.29 5.58
CA ARG A 85 20.25 -3.75 5.30
C ARG A 85 21.28 -3.05 6.19
N SER A 86 21.15 -1.74 6.40
CA SER A 86 22.01 -0.99 7.32
C SER A 86 21.87 -1.48 8.75
N LEU A 87 20.64 -1.77 9.22
CA LEU A 87 20.41 -2.35 10.54
C LEU A 87 21.03 -3.74 10.67
N LEU A 88 20.91 -4.58 9.65
CA LEU A 88 21.52 -5.90 9.63
C LEU A 88 23.05 -5.85 9.70
N ARG A 89 23.68 -4.93 8.94
CA ARG A 89 25.12 -4.69 9.04
C ARG A 89 25.54 -4.21 10.43
N LEU A 90 24.75 -3.33 11.04
CA LEU A 90 25.02 -2.79 12.37
C LEU A 90 24.88 -3.87 13.46
N GLY A 91 23.93 -4.78 13.30
CA GLY A 91 23.68 -5.88 14.24
C GLY A 91 24.52 -7.14 14.01
N LEU A 92 25.20 -7.26 12.85
CA LEU A 92 25.99 -8.44 12.51
C LEU A 92 27.25 -8.55 13.38
N ASN A 93 27.31 -9.62 14.17
CA ASN A 93 28.36 -9.87 15.15
C ASN A 93 28.52 -11.41 15.33
N PRO A 94 29.66 -11.94 15.81
CA PRO A 94 29.83 -13.36 16.08
C PRO A 94 28.70 -14.07 16.83
N ASP A 95 28.00 -13.38 17.72
CA ASP A 95 26.88 -13.89 18.52
C ASP A 95 25.52 -13.84 17.79
N THR A 96 25.40 -13.06 16.71
CA THR A 96 24.17 -12.93 15.91
C THR A 96 24.28 -13.54 14.51
N SER A 97 25.50 -13.94 14.10
CA SER A 97 25.79 -14.41 12.74
C SER A 97 25.03 -15.67 12.35
N ASP A 98 24.73 -16.56 13.29
CA ASP A 98 24.08 -17.84 13.00
C ASP A 98 22.69 -17.67 12.38
N GLN A 99 21.96 -16.64 12.84
CA GLN A 99 20.63 -16.32 12.32
C GLN A 99 20.70 -15.92 10.83
N LEU A 100 21.72 -15.14 10.45
CA LEU A 100 21.91 -14.72 9.06
C LEU A 100 22.58 -15.77 8.18
N ALA A 101 23.41 -16.66 8.76
CA ALA A 101 24.06 -17.74 8.03
C ALA A 101 23.03 -18.69 7.42
N ALA A 102 21.99 -19.03 8.19
CA ALA A 102 20.87 -19.84 7.74
C ALA A 102 20.08 -19.20 6.59
N ILE A 103 19.96 -17.87 6.60
CA ILE A 103 19.26 -17.11 5.54
C ILE A 103 20.06 -17.09 4.25
N GLY A 104 21.37 -16.79 4.36
CA GLY A 104 22.29 -16.70 3.24
C GLY A 104 22.74 -18.04 2.66
N ASN A 105 22.39 -19.15 3.31
CA ASN A 105 22.93 -20.49 3.00
C ASN A 105 24.48 -20.47 2.94
N VAL A 106 25.09 -19.86 3.96
CA VAL A 106 26.54 -19.73 4.09
C VAL A 106 27.05 -20.48 5.32
N ASP A 107 28.35 -20.77 5.38
CA ASP A 107 28.97 -21.40 6.55
C ASP A 107 28.87 -20.48 7.78
N PRO A 108 28.19 -20.91 8.87
CA PRO A 108 28.05 -20.11 10.08
C PRO A 108 29.38 -19.72 10.72
N LYS A 109 30.39 -20.62 10.69
CA LYS A 109 31.70 -20.32 11.30
C LYS A 109 32.45 -19.26 10.52
N ALA A 110 32.42 -19.35 9.19
CA ALA A 110 33.00 -18.35 8.32
C ALA A 110 32.33 -16.98 8.52
N LEU A 111 30.99 -16.95 8.62
CA LEU A 111 30.26 -15.70 8.83
C LEU A 111 30.53 -15.08 10.20
N SER A 112 30.58 -15.90 11.25
CA SER A 112 30.93 -15.47 12.62
C SER A 112 32.34 -14.85 12.66
N SER A 113 33.32 -15.48 12.01
CA SER A 113 34.68 -14.95 11.88
C SER A 113 34.70 -13.60 11.13
N ALA A 114 34.02 -13.51 9.98
CA ALA A 114 33.92 -12.29 9.19
C ALA A 114 33.24 -11.15 9.97
N ALA A 115 32.16 -11.45 10.68
CA ALA A 115 31.46 -10.52 11.57
C ALA A 115 32.38 -10.02 12.69
N GLY A 116 33.23 -10.89 13.25
CA GLY A 116 34.21 -10.51 14.28
C GLY A 116 35.25 -9.51 13.77
N LYS A 117 35.65 -9.63 12.50
CA LYS A 117 36.53 -8.64 11.85
C LYS A 117 35.80 -7.33 11.57
N LEU A 118 34.55 -7.41 11.09
CA LEU A 118 33.70 -6.25 10.82
C LEU A 118 33.54 -5.37 12.08
N VAL A 119 33.20 -5.98 13.22
CA VAL A 119 33.04 -5.28 14.51
C VAL A 119 34.34 -4.62 14.98
N LYS A 120 35.49 -5.27 14.74
CA LYS A 120 36.81 -4.73 15.12
C LYS A 120 37.36 -3.69 14.15
N GLY A 121 36.69 -3.43 13.03
CA GLY A 121 37.23 -2.60 11.95
C GLY A 121 38.51 -3.17 11.32
N ALA A 122 38.69 -4.49 11.40
CA ALA A 122 39.88 -5.16 10.87
C ALA A 122 39.80 -5.31 9.34
N ALA A 123 40.95 -5.43 8.69
CA ALA A 123 41.01 -5.70 7.26
C ALA A 123 40.29 -7.02 6.93
N MET A 124 39.34 -6.95 6.01
CA MET A 124 38.58 -8.10 5.53
C MET A 124 39.16 -8.58 4.20
N THR A 125 39.17 -9.89 4.01
CA THR A 125 39.51 -10.50 2.72
C THR A 125 38.35 -10.35 1.74
N GLU A 126 38.63 -10.45 0.44
CA GLU A 126 37.59 -10.45 -0.59
C GLU A 126 36.58 -11.59 -0.39
N ALA A 127 37.04 -12.76 0.06
CA ALA A 127 36.18 -13.89 0.39
C ALA A 127 35.18 -13.58 1.51
N GLU A 128 35.60 -12.82 2.54
CA GLU A 128 34.74 -12.42 3.66
C GLU A 128 33.75 -11.33 3.26
N VAL A 129 34.17 -10.38 2.39
CA VAL A 129 33.26 -9.38 1.81
C VAL A 129 32.19 -10.06 0.94
N ASN A 130 32.60 -11.00 0.09
CA ASN A 130 31.68 -11.79 -0.74
C ASN A 130 30.75 -12.70 0.07
N LEU A 131 31.19 -13.15 1.25
CA LEU A 131 30.37 -13.92 2.18
C LEU A 131 29.23 -13.07 2.75
N ILE A 132 29.55 -11.88 3.27
CA ILE A 132 28.56 -10.92 3.77
C ILE A 132 27.62 -10.47 2.64
N GLY A 133 28.17 -10.19 1.46
CA GLY A 133 27.36 -9.81 0.29
C GLY A 133 26.32 -10.87 -0.11
N ARG A 134 26.66 -12.17 -0.03
CA ARG A 134 25.70 -13.26 -0.29
C ARG A 134 24.55 -13.30 0.72
N VAL A 135 24.86 -13.08 1.99
CA VAL A 135 23.85 -12.98 3.05
C VAL A 135 22.93 -11.78 2.81
N GLU A 136 23.49 -10.62 2.50
CA GLU A 136 22.72 -9.41 2.23
C GLU A 136 21.81 -9.57 1.01
N ALA A 137 22.30 -10.18 -0.07
CA ALA A 137 21.51 -10.47 -1.25
C ALA A 137 20.34 -11.43 -0.94
N ALA A 138 20.56 -12.43 -0.10
CA ALA A 138 19.50 -13.36 0.31
C ALA A 138 18.44 -12.68 1.18
N VAL A 139 18.85 -11.80 2.09
CA VAL A 139 17.90 -11.02 2.91
C VAL A 139 17.14 -10.03 2.04
N GLU A 140 17.82 -9.32 1.14
CA GLU A 140 17.21 -8.40 0.17
C GLU A 140 16.13 -9.10 -0.65
N ALA A 141 16.42 -10.27 -1.21
CA ALA A 141 15.44 -11.05 -1.99
C ALA A 141 14.18 -11.42 -1.18
N ARG A 142 14.33 -11.75 0.12
CA ARG A 142 13.18 -12.04 1.00
C ARG A 142 12.40 -10.79 1.37
N LEU A 143 13.09 -9.68 1.64
CA LEU A 143 12.47 -8.39 1.90
C LEU A 143 11.70 -7.90 0.67
N ASP A 144 12.27 -8.04 -0.53
CA ASP A 144 11.61 -7.70 -1.78
C ASP A 144 10.28 -8.42 -1.92
N ALA A 145 10.27 -9.75 -1.78
CA ALA A 145 9.04 -10.53 -1.83
C ALA A 145 8.04 -10.09 -0.74
N ALA A 146 8.51 -9.77 0.46
CA ALA A 146 7.66 -9.28 1.54
C ALA A 146 7.05 -7.90 1.24
N PHE A 147 7.82 -6.99 0.63
CA PHE A 147 7.32 -5.67 0.21
C PHE A 147 6.28 -5.78 -0.90
N ASP A 148 6.45 -6.71 -1.85
CA ASP A 148 5.45 -6.96 -2.90
C ASP A 148 4.13 -7.46 -2.31
N LEU A 149 4.19 -8.42 -1.37
CA LEU A 149 3.01 -8.91 -0.65
C LEU A 149 2.38 -7.83 0.23
N ALA A 150 3.20 -7.03 0.94
CA ALA A 150 2.73 -5.94 1.77
C ALA A 150 1.97 -4.89 0.96
N GLU A 151 2.50 -4.49 -0.20
CA GLU A 151 1.88 -3.51 -1.07
C GLU A 151 0.60 -4.05 -1.73
N GLN A 152 0.59 -5.33 -2.13
CA GLN A 152 -0.61 -5.98 -2.63
C GLN A 152 -1.71 -6.04 -1.56
N ALA A 153 -1.38 -6.47 -0.34
CA ALA A 153 -2.30 -6.52 0.78
C ALA A 153 -2.84 -5.12 1.11
N TYR A 154 -1.97 -4.11 1.19
CA TYR A 154 -2.37 -2.72 1.39
C TYR A 154 -3.35 -2.24 0.32
N ARG A 155 -3.02 -2.40 -0.97
CA ARG A 155 -3.87 -1.94 -2.08
C ARG A 155 -5.23 -2.65 -2.09
N ASN A 156 -5.26 -3.95 -1.83
CA ASN A 156 -6.51 -4.71 -1.81
C ASN A 156 -7.43 -4.25 -0.67
N GLN A 157 -6.87 -4.12 0.54
CA GLN A 157 -7.64 -3.69 1.69
C GLN A 157 -8.08 -2.22 1.59
N ALA A 158 -7.22 -1.36 1.04
CA ALA A 158 -7.55 0.04 0.81
C ALA A 158 -8.73 0.16 -0.18
N ARG A 159 -8.74 -0.64 -1.26
CA ARG A 159 -9.85 -0.66 -2.22
C ARG A 159 -11.15 -1.17 -1.61
N ILE A 160 -11.09 -2.22 -0.77
CA ILE A 160 -12.27 -2.75 -0.09
C ILE A 160 -12.87 -1.67 0.83
N LEU A 161 -12.04 -1.06 1.68
CA LEU A 161 -12.49 -0.03 2.61
C LEU A 161 -13.01 1.22 1.87
N ALA A 162 -12.32 1.64 0.81
CA ALA A 162 -12.78 2.71 -0.04
C ALA A 162 -14.12 2.37 -0.71
N GLY A 163 -14.35 1.12 -1.10
CA GLY A 163 -15.62 0.69 -1.68
C GLY A 163 -16.77 0.85 -0.69
N VAL A 164 -16.56 0.43 0.56
CA VAL A 164 -17.52 0.63 1.66
C VAL A 164 -17.77 2.12 1.89
N ILE A 165 -16.72 2.94 1.97
CA ILE A 165 -16.82 4.39 2.15
C ILE A 165 -17.58 5.03 0.98
N ALA A 166 -17.29 4.64 -0.26
CA ALA A 166 -17.96 5.16 -1.45
C ALA A 166 -19.46 4.85 -1.45
N VAL A 167 -19.85 3.64 -1.05
CA VAL A 167 -21.27 3.28 -0.85
C VAL A 167 -21.94 4.14 0.20
N VAL A 168 -21.30 4.33 1.37
CA VAL A 168 -21.84 5.19 2.43
C VAL A 168 -22.00 6.64 1.95
N LEU A 169 -20.98 7.19 1.30
CA LEU A 169 -21.02 8.56 0.77
C LEU A 169 -22.07 8.72 -0.33
N ALA A 170 -22.24 7.74 -1.21
CA ALA A 170 -23.29 7.76 -2.24
C ALA A 170 -24.70 7.73 -1.63
N MET A 171 -24.92 6.90 -0.60
CA MET A 171 -26.20 6.87 0.13
C MET A 171 -26.48 8.21 0.82
N ILE A 172 -25.48 8.80 1.50
CA ILE A 172 -25.62 10.11 2.14
C ILE A 172 -25.95 11.18 1.09
N ALA A 173 -25.25 11.19 -0.05
CA ALA A 173 -25.54 12.13 -1.13
C ALA A 173 -26.98 11.96 -1.66
N SER A 174 -27.45 10.72 -1.86
CA SER A 174 -28.83 10.45 -2.27
C SER A 174 -29.85 11.00 -1.27
N LEU A 175 -29.60 10.88 0.03
CA LEU A 175 -30.47 11.40 1.08
C LEU A 175 -30.44 12.93 1.16
N LEU A 176 -29.28 13.56 1.02
CA LEU A 176 -29.13 15.02 1.10
C LEU A 176 -29.70 15.78 -0.10
N MET A 177 -29.81 15.12 -1.26
CA MET A 177 -30.39 15.72 -2.47
C MET A 177 -31.93 15.72 -2.46
N GLU A 178 -32.57 15.24 -1.39
CA GLU A 178 -34.03 15.34 -1.21
C GLU A 178 -34.47 16.73 -0.74
N ALA A 179 -35.12 17.46 -1.64
CA ALA A 179 -35.83 18.71 -1.33
C ALA A 179 -37.32 18.51 -0.97
N ARG A 180 -37.75 17.31 -0.51
CA ARG A 180 -39.14 17.05 -0.08
C ARG A 180 -39.21 16.16 1.17
N PRO A 181 -40.18 16.38 2.06
CA PRO A 181 -40.32 15.59 3.27
C PRO A 181 -40.85 14.20 2.92
N ALA A 182 -40.11 13.17 3.33
CA ALA A 182 -40.55 11.78 3.28
C ALA A 182 -41.75 11.58 4.22
N ILE A 183 -42.96 11.52 3.67
CA ILE A 183 -44.16 11.10 4.39
C ILE A 183 -44.76 9.89 3.69
N SER A 184 -44.20 8.72 3.97
CA SER A 184 -44.94 7.46 4.11
C SER A 184 -43.94 6.34 4.42
N GLY A 185 -43.93 5.90 5.68
CA GLY A 185 -43.13 4.79 6.14
C GLY A 185 -43.47 3.52 5.35
N LEU A 186 -42.43 2.80 4.94
CA LEU A 186 -42.44 1.52 4.21
C LEU A 186 -42.14 1.48 2.69
N GLU A 187 -41.74 2.56 2.02
CA GLU A 187 -41.14 2.53 0.66
C GLU A 187 -39.59 2.58 0.63
N TRP A 188 -38.96 2.43 1.81
CA TRP A 188 -37.52 2.47 2.11
C TRP A 188 -36.59 1.49 1.37
N LEU A 189 -37.09 0.66 0.45
CA LEU A 189 -36.30 -0.05 -0.56
C LEU A 189 -36.46 0.65 -1.92
N ASP A 190 -36.27 1.98 -1.91
CA ASP A 190 -36.38 2.80 -3.10
C ASP A 190 -35.26 2.41 -4.10
N THR A 191 -35.61 2.40 -5.39
CA THR A 191 -34.66 2.18 -6.51
C THR A 191 -33.46 3.12 -6.39
N ARG A 192 -33.62 4.27 -5.73
CA ARG A 192 -32.57 5.27 -5.48
C ARG A 192 -31.50 4.83 -4.50
N LEU A 193 -31.86 4.16 -3.40
CA LEU A 193 -30.87 3.61 -2.47
C LEU A 193 -30.08 2.48 -3.13
N LEU A 194 -30.77 1.64 -3.91
CA LEU A 194 -30.12 0.63 -4.74
C LEU A 194 -29.16 1.27 -5.76
N LEU A 195 -29.56 2.35 -6.44
CA LEU A 195 -28.70 3.11 -7.35
C LEU A 195 -27.51 3.73 -6.61
N GLY A 196 -27.70 4.28 -5.41
CA GLY A 196 -26.61 4.80 -4.58
C GLY A 196 -25.59 3.73 -4.21
N VAL A 197 -26.06 2.54 -3.84
CA VAL A 197 -25.19 1.38 -3.58
C VAL A 197 -24.43 0.97 -4.85
N LEU A 198 -25.10 0.88 -6.00
CA LEU A 198 -24.46 0.54 -7.27
C LEU A 198 -23.41 1.58 -7.69
N VAL A 199 -23.71 2.87 -7.56
CA VAL A 199 -22.77 3.96 -7.83
C VAL A 199 -21.56 3.86 -6.91
N GLY A 200 -21.77 3.65 -5.61
CA GLY A 200 -20.68 3.49 -4.64
C GLY A 200 -19.80 2.26 -4.91
N LEU A 201 -20.39 1.12 -5.27
CA LEU A 201 -19.65 -0.10 -5.61
C LEU A 201 -18.80 0.07 -6.88
N LEU A 202 -19.31 0.82 -7.86
CA LEU A 202 -18.61 1.11 -9.11
C LEU A 202 -17.59 2.25 -9.00
N ALA A 203 -17.70 3.10 -7.98
CA ALA A 203 -16.88 4.29 -7.81
C ALA A 203 -15.38 3.97 -7.73
N VAL A 204 -14.99 3.03 -6.88
CA VAL A 204 -13.57 2.73 -6.62
C VAL A 204 -12.88 2.07 -7.83
N PRO A 205 -13.46 1.07 -8.51
CA PRO A 205 -12.88 0.53 -9.74
C PRO A 205 -12.80 1.54 -10.89
N ILE A 206 -13.76 2.46 -11.00
CA ILE A 206 -13.82 3.45 -12.09
C ILE A 206 -12.87 4.62 -11.84
N ALA A 207 -12.64 5.01 -10.58
CA ALA A 207 -11.79 6.14 -10.19
C ALA A 207 -10.47 6.29 -10.99
N PRO A 208 -9.61 5.26 -11.12
CA PRO A 208 -8.33 5.40 -11.82
C PRO A 208 -8.46 5.67 -13.32
N ILE A 209 -9.56 5.28 -13.96
CA ILE A 209 -9.78 5.44 -15.41
C ILE A 209 -10.80 6.53 -15.75
N ALA A 210 -11.46 7.10 -14.75
CA ALA A 210 -12.58 8.03 -14.94
C ALA A 210 -12.18 9.26 -15.75
N LYS A 211 -11.02 9.86 -15.44
CA LYS A 211 -10.53 11.05 -16.14
C LYS A 211 -10.30 10.78 -17.63
N ASP A 212 -9.69 9.65 -17.95
CA ASP A 212 -9.36 9.28 -19.32
C ASP A 212 -10.63 8.95 -20.13
N LEU A 213 -11.57 8.23 -19.50
CA LEU A 213 -12.90 7.97 -20.09
C LEU A 213 -13.67 9.25 -20.37
N VAL A 214 -13.72 10.18 -19.40
CA VAL A 214 -14.40 11.47 -19.55
C VAL A 214 -13.76 12.30 -20.67
N SER A 215 -12.42 12.34 -20.73
CA SER A 215 -11.69 13.06 -21.78
C SER A 215 -12.02 12.50 -23.17
N ALA A 216 -11.91 11.17 -23.34
CA ALA A 216 -12.18 10.51 -24.62
C ALA A 216 -13.64 10.69 -25.09
N LEU A 217 -14.61 10.54 -24.17
CA LEU A 217 -16.03 10.73 -24.47
C LEU A 217 -16.35 12.18 -24.85
N THR A 218 -15.70 13.16 -24.20
CA THR A 218 -15.89 14.58 -24.51
C THR A 218 -15.39 14.92 -25.91
N VAL A 219 -14.23 14.39 -26.30
CA VAL A 219 -13.68 14.55 -27.66
C VAL A 219 -14.63 13.92 -28.70
N ALA A 220 -15.06 12.68 -28.47
CA ALA A 220 -15.99 11.98 -29.37
C ALA A 220 -17.33 12.72 -29.50
N ALA A 221 -17.91 13.18 -28.38
CA ALA A 221 -19.14 13.95 -28.38
C ALA A 221 -19.01 15.27 -29.18
N SER A 222 -17.86 15.93 -29.08
CA SER A 222 -17.57 17.17 -29.81
C SER A 222 -17.42 16.93 -31.31
N ALA A 223 -16.76 15.84 -31.72
CA ALA A 223 -16.65 15.44 -33.12
C ALA A 223 -18.01 15.09 -33.75
N VAL A 224 -18.90 14.43 -33.00
CA VAL A 224 -20.28 14.16 -33.46
C VAL A 224 -21.10 15.45 -33.55
N LYS A 225 -20.87 16.42 -32.64
CA LYS A 225 -21.53 17.74 -32.69
C LYS A 225 -21.11 18.54 -33.92
N SER A 226 -19.86 18.45 -34.36
CA SER A 226 -19.39 19.17 -35.54
C SER A 226 -19.90 18.58 -36.85
N THR A 227 -20.00 17.25 -36.97
CA THR A 227 -20.51 16.59 -38.20
C THR A 227 -22.01 16.75 -38.40
N ARG A 228 -22.80 16.91 -37.32
CA ARG A 228 -24.26 17.09 -37.41
C ARG A 228 -24.69 18.54 -37.66
N ARG A 229 -23.77 19.51 -37.54
CA ARG A 229 -24.01 20.93 -37.84
C ARG A 229 -23.61 21.31 -39.27
N ALA A 230 -22.97 20.39 -40.00
CA ALA A 230 -22.73 20.46 -41.44
C ALA A 230 -23.91 19.83 -42.19
#